data_AF-A0A7L2S213-F1
#
_entry.id   AF-A0A7L2S213-F1
#
_cell.length_a   1.000
_cell.length_b   1.000
_cell.length_c   1.000
_cell.angle_alpha   90.00
_cell.angle_beta   90.00
_cell.angle_gamma   90.00
#
_symmetry.space_group_name_H-M   'P 1'
#
loop_
_entity.id
_entity.type
_entity.pdbx_description
1 polymer ?
#
loop_
_entity_poly.entity_id
_entity_poly.type
_entity_poly.pdbx_seq_one_letter_code
_entity_poly.pdbx_strand_id
1 'polypeptide(L)'
;PGTVGCSQLTLCPLSQDYRVNVFLRQQWNDPRLAYREYPDDSLDLDPSMLDSIWKPDLFFANEKGANFHEVTTDNKLLRIFKNGNVLYSIRLTLILSCPMDLKNFPMDIQTCTMQLESCEY
;
A
#
# COMPACT_ATOMS: atom_id res chain seq x y z
N PRO A 1 11.24 6.53 -0.98
CA PRO A 1 10.29 7.65 -1.23
C PRO A 1 9.18 7.21 -2.20
N GLY A 2 8.05 6.74 -1.66
CA GLY A 2 6.87 6.36 -2.45
C GLY A 2 5.94 7.55 -2.65
N THR A 3 5.60 7.86 -3.89
CA THR A 3 4.65 8.94 -4.23
C THR A 3 3.22 8.45 -4.03
N VAL A 4 2.50 9.03 -3.07
CA VAL A 4 1.08 8.71 -2.81
C VAL A 4 0.21 9.61 -3.69
N GLY A 5 -0.49 9.02 -4.67
CA GLY A 5 -1.46 9.75 -5.51
C GLY A 5 -2.81 9.90 -4.80
N CYS A 6 -3.44 11.07 -4.89
CA CYS A 6 -4.65 11.39 -4.15
C CYS A 6 -5.84 10.55 -4.65
N SER A 7 -6.28 9.64 -3.80
CA SER A 7 -7.42 8.75 -3.99
C SER A 7 -8.61 9.18 -3.15
N GLN A 8 -9.82 8.90 -3.61
CA GLN A 8 -11.10 9.23 -2.96
C GLN A 8 -11.05 9.07 -1.42
N LEU A 9 -11.21 10.20 -0.70
CA LEU A 9 -11.22 10.28 0.76
C LEU A 9 -12.67 10.33 1.25
N THR A 10 -13.04 9.49 2.22
CA THR A 10 -14.34 9.55 2.90
C THR A 10 -14.12 9.66 4.41
N LEU A 11 -14.58 10.73 5.03
CA LEU A 11 -14.47 10.98 6.48
C LEU A 11 -15.78 10.56 7.18
N CYS A 12 -15.72 9.84 8.29
CA CYS A 12 -16.89 9.48 9.10
C CYS A 12 -16.81 10.07 10.52
N PRO A 13 -17.47 11.22 10.79
CA PRO A 13 -17.43 11.91 12.09
C PRO A 13 -17.90 11.05 13.27
N LEU A 14 -18.86 10.15 13.04
CA LEU A 14 -19.49 9.33 14.08
C LEU A 14 -18.55 8.24 14.61
N SER A 15 -17.76 7.64 13.73
CA SER A 15 -16.86 6.51 14.06
C SER A 15 -15.40 6.91 14.22
N GLN A 16 -15.08 8.21 14.04
CA GLN A 16 -13.74 8.78 14.19
C GLN A 16 -12.69 8.03 13.34
N ASP A 17 -13.02 7.84 12.08
CA ASP A 17 -12.22 7.14 11.09
C ASP A 17 -12.40 7.77 9.70
N TYR A 18 -11.44 7.46 8.83
CA TYR A 18 -11.48 7.85 7.44
C TYR A 18 -11.10 6.68 6.54
N ARG A 19 -11.78 6.61 5.40
CA ARG A 19 -11.54 5.63 4.35
C ARG A 19 -10.75 6.29 3.23
N VAL A 20 -9.70 5.62 2.78
CA VAL A 20 -8.81 6.09 1.72
C VAL A 20 -8.45 4.95 0.78
N ASN A 21 -8.29 5.24 -0.51
CA ASN A 21 -8.03 4.24 -1.54
C ASN A 21 -6.63 4.39 -2.18
N VAL A 22 -5.57 4.12 -1.43
CA VAL A 22 -4.20 4.44 -1.88
C VAL A 22 -3.63 3.43 -2.90
N PHE A 23 -2.74 3.91 -3.76
CA PHE A 23 -1.82 3.04 -4.52
C PHE A 23 -0.49 2.98 -3.78
N LEU A 24 -0.17 1.80 -3.23
CA LEU A 24 1.12 1.53 -2.61
C LEU A 24 2.09 1.01 -3.67
N ARG A 25 3.19 1.74 -3.87
CA ARG A 25 4.29 1.35 -4.75
C ARG A 25 5.55 1.11 -3.94
N GLN A 26 6.03 -0.12 -3.94
CA GLN A 26 7.26 -0.54 -3.30
C GLN A 26 8.29 -0.89 -4.37
N GLN A 27 9.53 -0.48 -4.13
CA GLN A 27 10.67 -0.83 -4.96
C GLN A 27 11.78 -1.33 -4.05
N TRP A 28 12.26 -2.53 -4.31
CA TRP A 28 13.43 -3.08 -3.64
C TRP A 28 14.33 -3.77 -4.67
N ASN A 29 15.56 -4.07 -4.27
CA ASN A 29 16.50 -4.81 -5.09
C ASN A 29 16.69 -6.19 -4.47
N ASP A 30 16.35 -7.24 -5.22
CA ASP A 30 16.62 -8.64 -4.85
C ASP A 30 17.57 -9.26 -5.90
N PRO A 31 18.85 -9.43 -5.57
CA PRO A 31 19.84 -10.03 -6.48
C PRO A 31 19.49 -11.45 -6.93
N ARG A 32 18.66 -12.20 -6.19
CA ARG A 32 18.27 -13.58 -6.52
C ARG A 32 17.31 -13.66 -7.70
N LEU A 33 16.61 -12.56 -7.99
CA LEU A 33 15.64 -12.45 -9.09
C LEU A 33 16.26 -11.85 -10.36
N ALA A 34 17.56 -11.53 -10.35
CA ALA A 34 18.27 -11.04 -11.53
C ALA A 34 18.39 -12.15 -12.58
N TYR A 35 17.94 -11.87 -13.81
CA TYR A 35 17.97 -12.81 -14.92
C TYR A 35 18.84 -12.28 -16.06
N ARG A 36 19.48 -13.18 -16.81
CA ARG A 36 20.31 -12.83 -17.98
C ARG A 36 19.88 -13.51 -19.27
N GLU A 37 19.04 -14.53 -19.16
CA GLU A 37 18.64 -15.40 -20.28
C GLU A 37 17.54 -14.79 -21.14
N TYR A 38 16.71 -13.90 -20.59
CA TYR A 38 15.65 -13.22 -21.34
C TYR A 38 16.16 -11.92 -22.00
N PRO A 39 15.70 -11.63 -23.24
CA PRO A 39 16.05 -10.41 -23.97
C PRO A 39 15.35 -9.17 -23.40
N ASP A 40 14.19 -9.33 -22.74
CA ASP A 40 13.41 -8.20 -22.21
C ASP A 40 14.01 -7.61 -20.93
N ASP A 41 14.04 -6.28 -20.85
CA ASP A 41 14.59 -5.54 -19.71
C ASP A 41 13.72 -5.62 -18.44
N SER A 42 12.44 -5.97 -18.60
CA SER A 42 11.52 -6.19 -17.49
C SER A 42 10.52 -7.30 -17.78
N LEU A 43 10.21 -8.09 -16.76
CA LEU A 43 9.21 -9.15 -16.78
C LEU A 43 8.02 -8.75 -15.91
N ASP A 44 6.82 -8.73 -16.48
CA ASP A 44 5.57 -8.59 -15.74
C ASP A 44 5.10 -9.98 -15.30
N LEU A 45 4.97 -10.19 -13.99
CA LEU A 45 4.56 -11.46 -13.40
C LEU A 45 3.11 -11.43 -12.95
N ASP A 46 2.47 -12.59 -13.04
CA ASP A 46 1.14 -12.82 -12.49
C ASP A 46 1.16 -12.67 -10.96
N PRO A 47 0.19 -11.93 -10.37
CA PRO A 47 0.01 -11.84 -8.92
C PRO A 47 0.03 -13.16 -8.14
N SER A 48 -0.29 -14.29 -8.76
CA SER A 48 -0.19 -15.62 -8.12
C SER A 48 1.24 -15.96 -7.66
N MET A 49 2.27 -15.42 -8.34
CA MET A 49 3.67 -15.64 -8.00
C MET A 49 4.14 -14.81 -6.80
N LEU A 50 3.34 -13.85 -6.32
CA LEU A 50 3.68 -13.01 -5.16
C LEU A 50 3.85 -13.82 -3.88
N ASP A 51 3.12 -14.92 -3.74
CA ASP A 51 3.21 -15.79 -2.55
C ASP A 51 4.55 -16.54 -2.50
N SER A 52 5.23 -16.68 -3.65
CA SER A 52 6.55 -17.32 -3.76
C SER A 52 7.72 -16.34 -3.65
N ILE A 53 7.46 -15.04 -3.65
CA ILE A 53 8.49 -13.99 -3.65
C ILE A 53 8.50 -13.31 -2.28
N TRP A 54 9.70 -13.06 -1.77
CA TRP A 54 9.86 -12.27 -0.56
C TRP A 54 9.37 -10.83 -0.79
N LYS A 55 8.47 -10.36 0.07
CA LYS A 55 7.96 -8.99 0.08
C LYS A 55 8.23 -8.36 1.45
N PRO A 56 8.52 -7.06 1.54
CA PRO A 56 8.65 -6.38 2.81
C PRO A 56 7.29 -6.33 3.52
N ASP A 57 7.25 -6.79 4.77
CA ASP A 57 6.04 -6.74 5.61
C ASP A 57 5.82 -5.29 6.09
N LEU A 58 4.84 -4.65 5.46
CA LEU A 58 4.43 -3.28 5.75
C LEU A 58 3.05 -3.33 6.41
N PHE A 59 2.91 -2.66 7.56
CA PHE A 59 1.64 -2.57 8.26
C PHE A 59 1.30 -1.11 8.56
N PHE A 60 0.00 -0.83 8.67
CA PHE A 60 -0.50 0.50 9.02
C PHE A 60 -0.84 0.51 10.51
N ALA A 61 -0.03 1.21 11.32
CA ALA A 61 -0.16 1.17 12.78
C ALA A 61 -1.50 1.71 13.30
N ASN A 62 -2.09 2.67 12.58
CA ASN A 62 -3.35 3.31 12.94
C ASN A 62 -4.58 2.72 12.22
N GLU A 63 -4.48 1.49 11.75
CA GLU A 63 -5.54 0.80 11.04
C GLU A 63 -6.58 0.22 12.00
N LYS A 64 -7.83 0.67 11.87
CA LYS A 64 -8.95 0.25 12.75
C LYS A 64 -9.64 -1.02 12.26
N GLY A 65 -9.39 -1.37 11.02
CA GLY A 65 -10.04 -2.46 10.31
C GLY A 65 -9.14 -2.87 9.15
N ALA A 66 -7.97 -3.41 9.51
CA ALA A 66 -7.18 -4.24 8.63
C ALA A 66 -7.95 -5.52 8.45
N ASN A 67 -8.99 -5.45 7.65
CA ASN A 67 -9.46 -6.64 6.99
C ASN A 67 -8.30 -7.05 6.07
N PHE A 68 -7.33 -7.79 6.63
CA PHE A 68 -6.58 -8.84 5.94
C PHE A 68 -7.54 -9.96 5.49
N HIS A 69 -8.83 -9.66 5.27
CA HIS A 69 -9.61 -10.38 4.30
C HIS A 69 -8.89 -10.19 3.00
N GLU A 70 -8.41 -11.29 2.43
CA GLU A 70 -8.27 -11.49 0.99
C GLU A 70 -8.43 -10.18 0.25
N VAL A 71 -7.33 -9.44 0.11
CA VAL A 71 -7.32 -8.17 -0.60
C VAL A 71 -7.92 -8.48 -1.96
N THR A 72 -9.24 -8.25 -2.12
CA THR A 72 -9.99 -8.41 -3.35
C THR A 72 -9.53 -7.28 -4.24
N THR A 73 -8.31 -7.41 -4.71
CA THR A 73 -7.64 -6.47 -5.58
C THR A 73 -7.14 -7.30 -6.74
N ASP A 74 -7.93 -7.30 -7.81
CA ASP A 74 -7.53 -7.79 -9.13
C ASP A 74 -6.34 -6.99 -9.71
N ASN A 75 -5.95 -5.88 -9.07
CA ASN A 75 -4.95 -4.92 -9.56
C ASN A 75 -3.66 -4.95 -8.73
N LYS A 76 -3.02 -6.12 -8.61
CA LYS A 76 -1.63 -6.22 -8.17
C LYS A 76 -0.74 -6.23 -9.41
N LEU A 77 0.33 -5.44 -9.39
CA LEU A 77 1.34 -5.41 -10.44
C LEU A 77 2.68 -5.81 -9.81
N LEU A 78 3.29 -6.85 -10.35
CA LEU A 78 4.65 -7.26 -10.02
C LEU A 78 5.49 -7.18 -11.29
N ARG A 79 6.52 -6.33 -11.28
CA ARG A 79 7.46 -6.19 -12.38
C ARG A 79 8.87 -6.39 -11.87
N ILE A 80 9.61 -7.33 -12.46
CA ILE A 80 11.01 -7.59 -12.15
C ILE A 80 11.86 -7.06 -13.29
N PHE A 81 12.87 -6.27 -12.96
CA PHE A 81 13.86 -5.77 -13.91
C PHE A 81 15.06 -6.72 -13.97
N LYS A 82 15.74 -6.72 -15.12
CA LYS A 82 16.93 -7.54 -15.38
C LYS A 82 18.05 -7.42 -14.35
N ASN A 83 18.17 -6.25 -13.72
CA ASN A 83 19.17 -5.95 -12.70
C ASN A 83 18.82 -6.49 -11.29
N GLY A 84 17.67 -7.14 -11.11
CA GLY A 84 17.16 -7.61 -9.81
C GLY A 84 16.28 -6.59 -9.09
N ASN A 85 16.01 -5.42 -9.67
CA ASN A 85 15.03 -4.49 -9.10
C ASN A 85 13.62 -5.06 -9.25
N VAL A 86 12.84 -5.00 -8.18
CA VAL A 86 11.44 -5.43 -8.16
C VAL A 86 10.57 -4.23 -7.89
N LEU A 87 9.57 -4.03 -8.76
CA LEU A 87 8.50 -3.07 -8.61
C LEU A 87 7.23 -3.81 -8.23
N TYR A 88 6.69 -3.49 -7.07
CA TYR A 88 5.41 -3.98 -6.59
C TYR A 88 4.45 -2.81 -6.45
N SER A 89 3.29 -2.90 -7.08
CA SER A 89 2.25 -1.88 -6.98
C SER A 89 0.92 -2.54 -6.67
N ILE A 90 0.27 -2.08 -5.61
CA ILE A 90 -1.05 -2.56 -5.21
C ILE A 90 -1.99 -1.41 -4.89
N ARG A 91 -3.28 -1.63 -5.15
CA ARG A 91 -4.35 -0.74 -4.74
C ARG A 91 -4.92 -1.25 -3.41
N LEU A 92 -4.87 -0.40 -2.39
CA LEU A 92 -5.36 -0.69 -1.05
C LEU A 92 -6.55 0.22 -0.72
N THR A 93 -7.55 -0.33 -0.05
CA THR A 93 -8.60 0.48 0.59
C THR A 93 -8.43 0.34 2.08
N LEU A 94 -8.01 1.43 2.72
CA LEU A 94 -7.66 1.46 4.14
C LEU A 94 -8.74 2.19 4.92
N ILE A 95 -9.00 1.70 6.14
CA ILE A 95 -9.85 2.38 7.13
C ILE A 95 -8.98 2.71 8.33
N LEU A 96 -8.63 3.98 8.46
CA LEU A 96 -7.66 4.47 9.44
C LEU A 96 -8.38 5.25 10.53
N SER A 97 -7.94 5.05 11.77
CA SER A 97 -8.47 5.79 12.91
C SER A 97 -7.94 7.23 12.89
N CYS A 98 -8.85 8.20 13.04
CA CYS A 98 -8.50 9.62 13.11
C CYS A 98 -9.35 10.31 14.19
N PRO A 99 -8.76 10.71 15.33
CA PRO A 99 -9.46 11.51 16.33
C PRO A 99 -9.75 12.90 15.75
N MET A 100 -11.03 13.23 15.58
CA MET A 100 -11.48 14.50 15.02
C MET A 100 -11.83 15.51 16.12
N ASP A 101 -11.46 16.78 15.93
CA ASP A 101 -11.86 17.87 16.84
C ASP A 101 -13.08 18.59 16.26
N LEU A 102 -14.25 18.43 16.88
CA LEU A 102 -15.55 18.91 16.39
C LEU A 102 -16.01 20.23 17.04
N LYS A 103 -15.08 21.05 17.53
CA LYS A 103 -15.40 22.27 18.29
C LYS A 103 -16.08 23.37 17.47
N ASN A 104 -15.81 23.48 16.18
CA ASN A 104 -16.30 24.54 15.29
C ASN A 104 -17.16 23.98 14.15
N PHE A 105 -17.87 22.88 14.38
CA PHE A 105 -18.71 22.23 13.37
C PHE A 105 -19.74 23.22 12.81
N PRO A 106 -19.94 23.32 11.47
CA PRO A 106 -19.38 22.47 10.40
C PRO A 106 -18.10 22.99 9.73
N MET A 107 -17.50 24.08 10.21
CA MET A 107 -16.33 24.75 9.60
C MET A 107 -15.01 24.30 10.25
N ASP A 108 -14.93 23.04 10.65
CA ASP A 108 -13.75 22.45 11.29
C ASP A 108 -12.65 22.10 10.27
N ILE A 109 -11.40 22.10 10.74
CA ILE A 109 -10.26 21.55 10.00
C ILE A 109 -9.82 20.28 10.72
N GLN A 110 -9.94 19.14 10.04
CA GLN A 110 -9.51 17.84 10.58
C GLN A 110 -8.11 17.48 10.04
N THR A 111 -7.19 17.14 10.95
CA THR A 111 -5.85 16.67 10.60
C THR A 111 -5.74 15.19 10.91
N CYS A 112 -5.77 14.35 9.88
CA CYS A 112 -5.65 12.90 10.01
C CYS A 112 -4.26 12.43 9.57
N THR A 113 -3.60 11.63 10.40
CA THR A 113 -2.27 11.06 10.12
C THR A 113 -2.40 9.63 9.61
N MET A 114 -1.54 9.26 8.67
CA MET A 114 -1.37 7.87 8.23
C MET A 114 0.01 7.41 8.67
N GLN A 115 0.08 6.36 9.48
CA GLN A 115 1.34 5.82 10.00
C GLN A 115 1.68 4.53 9.26
N LEU A 116 2.79 4.58 8.52
CA LEU A 116 3.32 3.46 7.79
C LEU A 116 4.51 2.90 8.58
N GLU A 117 4.40 1.66 9.03
CA GLU A 117 5.45 0.99 9.80
C GLU A 117 5.85 -0.32 9.12
N SER A 118 7.11 -0.72 9.32
CA SER A 118 7.61 -2.03 8.95
C SER A 118 7.72 -2.86 10.22
N CYS A 119 7.20 -4.09 10.20
CA CYS A 119 7.45 -5.00 11.30
C CYS A 119 8.84 -5.57 11.06
N GLU A 120 9.84 -5.03 11.76
CA GLU A 120 11.19 -5.59 11.74
C GLU A 120 11.28 -6.80 12.69
N TYR A 121 12.12 -7.75 12.29
CA TYR A 121 12.52 -8.94 13.02
C TYR A 121 13.14 -8.63 14.39
#